data_AF-A0AAU7NVX3-F1
#
_entry.id   AF-A0AAU7NVX3-F1
#
_cell.length_a   1.000
_cell.length_b   1.000
_cell.length_c   1.000
_cell.angle_alpha   90.00
_cell.angle_beta   90.00
_cell.angle_gamma   90.00
#
_symmetry.space_group_name_H-M   'P 1'
#
loop_
_entity.id
_entity.type
_entity.pdbx_description
1 polymer ?
#
loop_
_entity_poly.entity_id
_entity_poly.type
_entity_poly.pdbx_seq_one_letter_code
_entity_poly.pdbx_strand_id
1 'polypeptide(L)'
;MKPKTPINHTVYRPELIDVDGFQSLNELALDIRCAWNHATDEIWRQLDPEQWELTHNPWGILQTVSRKRIEQVASDPQFRQTIAELLQNKRQLMESPGWFQQNHPDPPLSCVAYFSMEFMLGEALPIYSGGLGNVAGDQLKAASDLGVPVVGVGLLYQQGYFRQLINQDGSQQAFYPYNDPGQLPITPVRDADGEWLRFKIALPGYNVWLRAWQVRVGRTVLYLLDSNDAANFPAHQGITSELYGGAPERQEMQLIRELVGAVCGYVYGANVSDQRPASDYTVRLIPYHDGVSVPLEAPHILWPH
;
A
#
# COMPACT_ATOMS: atom_id res chain seq x y z
N MET A 1 23.24 -31.33 -2.70
CA MET A 1 22.38 -30.13 -2.61
C MET A 1 22.56 -29.34 -3.90
N LYS A 2 21.54 -29.25 -4.75
CA LYS A 2 21.61 -28.43 -5.97
C LYS A 2 21.46 -26.95 -5.61
N PRO A 3 22.21 -26.03 -6.25
CA PRO A 3 22.11 -24.60 -5.98
C PRO A 3 20.71 -24.09 -6.35
N LYS A 4 20.11 -23.29 -5.46
CA LYS A 4 18.85 -22.57 -5.71
C LYS A 4 19.06 -21.61 -6.88
N THR A 5 18.42 -21.88 -8.01
CA THR A 5 18.37 -21.02 -9.20
C THR A 5 17.28 -19.94 -8.96
N PRO A 6 17.43 -18.71 -9.48
CA PRO A 6 17.01 -17.49 -8.82
C PRO A 6 15.52 -17.20 -8.96
N ILE A 7 15.07 -16.27 -8.11
CA ILE A 7 13.75 -15.66 -8.08
C ILE A 7 13.43 -15.18 -9.50
N ASN A 8 12.49 -15.84 -10.18
CA ASN A 8 11.93 -15.35 -11.44
C ASN A 8 11.16 -14.06 -11.14
N HIS A 9 11.82 -12.92 -11.30
CA HIS A 9 11.18 -11.61 -11.26
C HIS A 9 10.08 -11.62 -12.32
N THR A 10 8.84 -11.34 -11.91
CA THR A 10 7.79 -11.06 -12.88
C THR A 10 8.16 -9.76 -13.56
N VAL A 11 8.55 -9.84 -14.83
CA VAL A 11 8.97 -8.67 -15.59
C VAL A 11 7.75 -8.15 -16.36
N TYR A 12 7.26 -6.98 -15.95
CA TYR A 12 6.12 -6.33 -16.59
C TYR A 12 6.45 -5.71 -17.96
N ARG A 13 7.76 -5.60 -18.28
CA ARG A 13 8.28 -5.16 -19.58
C ARG A 13 9.26 -6.18 -20.18
N PRO A 14 8.76 -7.33 -20.68
CA PRO A 14 9.61 -8.42 -21.15
C PRO A 14 10.54 -8.01 -22.30
N GLU A 15 10.18 -6.98 -23.06
CA GLU A 15 10.95 -6.40 -24.15
C GLU A 15 12.21 -5.62 -23.72
N LEU A 16 12.41 -5.41 -22.41
CA LEU A 16 13.57 -4.75 -21.82
C LEU A 16 14.47 -5.71 -21.02
N ILE A 17 14.12 -7.00 -20.94
CA ILE A 17 14.88 -8.01 -20.18
C ILE A 17 16.31 -8.13 -20.69
N ASP A 18 16.51 -7.93 -21.99
CA ASP A 18 17.80 -8.00 -22.68
C ASP A 18 18.68 -6.74 -22.48
N VAL A 19 18.11 -5.67 -21.93
CA VAL A 19 18.83 -4.40 -21.71
C VAL A 19 19.69 -4.52 -20.45
N ASP A 20 20.99 -4.28 -20.59
CA ASP A 20 21.93 -4.29 -19.48
C ASP A 20 21.52 -3.29 -18.38
N GLY A 21 21.59 -3.73 -17.13
CA GLY A 21 21.16 -2.95 -15.96
C GLY A 21 19.64 -2.85 -15.71
N PHE A 22 18.77 -3.27 -16.64
CA PHE A 22 17.32 -3.18 -16.45
C PHE A 22 16.83 -4.04 -15.27
N GLN A 23 17.34 -5.26 -15.11
CA GLN A 23 16.98 -6.13 -13.98
C GLN A 23 17.36 -5.51 -12.63
N SER A 24 18.52 -4.83 -12.57
CA SER A 24 18.97 -4.12 -11.38
C SER A 24 18.04 -2.97 -11.02
N LEU A 25 17.61 -2.18 -12.02
CA LEU A 25 16.61 -1.13 -11.83
C LEU A 25 15.27 -1.73 -11.38
N ASN A 26 14.83 -2.82 -12.00
CA ASN A 26 13.59 -3.50 -11.63
C ASN A 26 13.60 -3.99 -10.17
N GLU A 27 14.72 -4.54 -9.68
CA GLU A 27 14.88 -4.94 -8.29
C GLU A 27 14.81 -3.76 -7.31
N LEU A 28 15.38 -2.62 -7.68
CA LEU A 28 15.34 -1.40 -6.86
C LEU A 28 13.95 -0.75 -6.86
N ALA A 29 13.28 -0.71 -8.02
CA ALA A 29 11.96 -0.09 -8.17
C ALA A 29 10.83 -0.88 -7.46
N LEU A 30 10.96 -2.20 -7.33
CA LEU A 30 9.99 -3.05 -6.64
C LEU A 30 10.09 -3.00 -5.11
N ASP A 31 11.08 -2.30 -4.56
CA ASP A 31 11.26 -2.16 -3.12
C ASP A 31 10.73 -0.83 -2.64
N ILE A 32 9.60 -0.86 -1.92
CA ILE A 32 8.92 0.36 -1.48
C ILE A 32 9.69 1.13 -0.40
N ARG A 33 10.84 0.60 0.05
CA ARG A 33 11.76 1.31 0.94
C ARG A 33 12.18 2.68 0.42
N CYS A 34 12.15 2.91 -0.89
CA CYS A 34 12.35 4.23 -1.49
C CYS A 34 11.40 5.31 -0.92
N ALA A 35 10.24 4.93 -0.40
CA ALA A 35 9.26 5.87 0.15
C ALA A 35 9.71 6.55 1.46
N TRP A 36 10.69 5.99 2.19
CA TRP A 36 11.27 6.62 3.39
C TRP A 36 12.80 6.57 3.43
N ASN A 37 13.43 6.08 2.36
CA ASN A 37 14.88 6.03 2.20
C ASN A 37 15.28 6.58 0.84
N HIS A 38 15.95 7.74 0.86
CA HIS A 38 16.28 8.51 -0.34
C HIS A 38 17.56 8.06 -1.08
N ALA A 39 18.12 6.88 -0.76
CA ALA A 39 19.37 6.43 -1.34
C ALA A 39 19.27 6.20 -2.86
N THR A 40 18.09 5.87 -3.37
CA THR A 40 17.88 5.59 -4.80
C THR A 40 17.37 6.80 -5.59
N ASP A 41 17.05 7.92 -4.96
CA ASP A 41 16.33 9.04 -5.61
C ASP A 41 17.08 9.58 -6.83
N GLU A 42 18.40 9.68 -6.72
CA GLU A 42 19.24 10.24 -7.77
C GLU A 42 19.23 9.39 -9.06
N ILE A 43 19.17 8.06 -8.97
CA ILE A 43 19.10 7.22 -10.17
C ILE A 43 17.77 7.38 -10.90
N TRP A 44 16.67 7.60 -10.17
CA TRP A 44 15.35 7.81 -10.73
C TRP A 44 15.24 9.21 -11.35
N ARG A 45 15.76 10.22 -10.67
CA ARG A 45 15.87 11.58 -11.21
C ARG A 45 16.71 11.62 -12.49
N GLN A 46 17.80 10.85 -12.57
CA GLN A 46 18.59 10.76 -13.80
C GLN A 46 17.84 10.08 -14.95
N LEU A 47 16.98 9.09 -14.67
CA LEU A 47 16.19 8.44 -15.70
C LEU A 47 15.13 9.37 -16.28
N ASP A 48 14.34 10.00 -15.41
CA ASP A 48 13.29 10.95 -15.79
C ASP A 48 13.07 12.01 -14.68
N PRO A 49 13.70 13.18 -14.78
CA PRO A 49 13.57 14.23 -13.76
C PRO A 49 12.14 14.76 -13.62
N GLU A 50 11.41 14.90 -14.74
CA GLU A 50 10.07 15.49 -14.73
C GLU A 50 9.07 14.56 -14.04
N GLN A 51 9.10 13.26 -14.38
CA GLN A 51 8.24 12.28 -13.71
C GLN A 51 8.64 12.07 -12.25
N TRP A 52 9.93 12.13 -11.92
CA TRP A 52 10.40 12.00 -10.54
C TRP A 52 9.85 13.10 -9.64
N GLU A 53 10.00 14.36 -10.02
CA GLU A 53 9.53 15.50 -9.22
C GLU A 53 7.99 15.53 -9.08
N LEU A 54 7.26 14.95 -10.04
CA LEU A 54 5.79 14.86 -9.98
C LEU A 54 5.27 13.70 -9.15
N THR A 55 5.95 12.55 -9.15
CA THR A 55 5.37 11.28 -8.66
C THR A 55 6.14 10.64 -7.53
N HIS A 56 7.45 10.89 -7.43
CA HIS A 56 8.36 10.17 -6.53
C HIS A 56 8.19 8.64 -6.58
N ASN A 57 7.81 8.11 -7.75
CA ASN A 57 7.46 6.70 -7.94
C ASN A 57 8.46 6.00 -8.88
N PRO A 58 9.46 5.28 -8.33
CA PRO A 58 10.43 4.53 -9.12
C PRO A 58 9.80 3.55 -10.11
N TRP A 59 8.76 2.84 -9.66
CA TRP A 59 8.08 1.85 -10.48
C TRP A 59 7.39 2.52 -11.67
N GLY A 60 6.67 3.62 -11.41
CA GLY A 60 6.03 4.42 -12.46
C GLY A 60 7.03 4.91 -13.52
N ILE A 61 8.18 5.43 -13.09
CA ILE A 61 9.25 5.86 -14.02
C ILE A 61 9.75 4.68 -14.85
N LEU A 62 10.02 3.53 -14.22
CA LEU A 62 10.55 2.36 -14.94
C LEU A 62 9.55 1.82 -15.98
N GLN A 63 8.24 1.96 -15.72
CA GLN A 63 7.20 1.58 -16.68
C GLN A 63 7.13 2.53 -17.88
N THR A 64 7.38 3.82 -17.70
CA THR A 64 7.18 4.84 -18.75
C THR A 64 8.47 5.20 -19.50
N VAL A 65 9.64 5.03 -18.89
CA VAL A 65 10.93 5.39 -19.48
C VAL A 65 11.18 4.61 -20.78
N SER A 66 11.72 5.30 -21.79
CA SER A 66 12.01 4.69 -23.08
C SER A 66 13.21 3.73 -23.02
N ARG A 67 13.18 2.66 -23.82
CA ARG A 67 14.32 1.73 -23.99
C ARG A 67 15.62 2.47 -24.26
N LYS A 68 15.60 3.40 -25.21
CA LYS A 68 16.77 4.21 -25.61
C LYS A 68 17.35 5.01 -24.44
N ARG A 69 16.50 5.52 -23.55
CA ARG A 69 16.95 6.25 -22.35
C ARG A 69 17.64 5.32 -21.37
N ILE A 70 17.08 4.14 -21.11
CA ILE A 70 17.72 3.14 -20.25
C ILE A 70 19.07 2.73 -20.83
N GLU A 71 19.15 2.40 -22.12
CA GLU A 71 20.41 2.03 -22.79
C GLU A 71 21.44 3.15 -22.73
N GLN A 72 21.03 4.41 -22.92
CA GLN A 72 21.90 5.57 -22.82
C GLN A 72 22.48 5.71 -21.41
N VAL A 73 21.65 5.66 -20.38
CA VAL A 73 22.08 5.86 -19.00
C VAL A 73 22.86 4.63 -18.48
N ALA A 74 22.50 3.42 -18.91
CA ALA A 74 23.25 2.19 -18.62
C ALA A 74 24.64 2.16 -19.28
N SER A 75 24.87 2.92 -20.36
CA SER A 75 26.21 3.03 -20.95
C SER A 75 27.19 3.86 -20.10
N ASP A 76 26.68 4.72 -19.21
CA ASP A 76 27.50 5.52 -18.30
C ASP A 76 28.15 4.64 -17.21
N PRO A 77 29.50 4.58 -17.13
CA PRO A 77 30.20 3.86 -16.07
C PRO A 77 29.84 4.34 -14.67
N GLN A 78 29.62 5.65 -14.47
CA GLN A 78 29.30 6.20 -13.16
C GLN A 78 27.91 5.73 -12.70
N PHE A 79 26.93 5.75 -13.59
CA PHE A 79 25.58 5.26 -13.29
C PHE A 79 25.58 3.77 -12.92
N ARG A 80 26.30 2.94 -13.69
CA ARG A 80 26.45 1.51 -13.40
C ARG A 80 27.11 1.26 -12.05
N GLN A 81 28.14 2.04 -11.72
CA GLN A 81 28.79 1.95 -10.41
C GLN A 81 27.81 2.31 -9.28
N THR A 82 27.04 3.40 -9.42
CA THR A 82 26.03 3.81 -8.44
C THR A 82 25.00 2.69 -8.22
N ILE A 83 24.47 2.08 -9.29
CA ILE A 83 23.54 0.94 -9.16
C ILE A 83 24.20 -0.25 -8.44
N ALA A 84 25.43 -0.58 -8.80
CA ALA A 84 26.14 -1.69 -8.17
C ALA A 84 26.36 -1.46 -6.67
N GLU A 85 26.71 -0.23 -6.27
CA GLU A 85 26.84 0.18 -4.87
C GLU A 85 25.50 0.11 -4.12
N LEU A 86 24.41 0.60 -4.72
CA LEU A 86 23.07 0.54 -4.13
C LEU A 86 22.59 -0.91 -3.91
N LEU A 87 22.79 -1.78 -4.90
CA LEU A 87 22.47 -3.19 -4.77
C LEU A 87 23.35 -3.90 -3.74
N GLN A 88 24.63 -3.56 -3.67
CA GLN A 88 25.53 -4.11 -2.66
C GLN A 88 25.11 -3.70 -1.25
N ASN A 89 24.78 -2.42 -1.06
CA ASN A 89 24.25 -1.90 0.21
C ASN A 89 22.93 -2.58 0.59
N LYS A 90 22.04 -2.79 -0.38
CA LYS A 90 20.79 -3.54 -0.20
C LYS A 90 21.07 -4.98 0.26
N ARG A 91 21.95 -5.72 -0.42
CA ARG A 91 22.33 -7.09 -0.03
C ARG A 91 22.93 -7.12 1.38
N GLN A 92 23.89 -6.23 1.66
CA GLN A 92 24.50 -6.15 2.98
C GLN A 92 23.48 -5.85 4.08
N LEU A 93 22.51 -4.96 3.81
CA LEU A 93 21.42 -4.68 4.74
C LEU A 93 20.57 -5.91 5.03
N MET A 94 20.25 -6.71 4.01
CA MET A 94 19.43 -7.92 4.12
C MET A 94 20.16 -9.05 4.88
N GLU A 95 21.47 -9.16 4.72
CA GLU A 95 22.29 -10.22 5.32
C GLU A 95 22.81 -9.87 6.72
N SER A 96 23.00 -8.57 7.01
CA SER A 96 23.48 -8.12 8.31
C SER A 96 22.41 -8.24 9.39
N PRO A 97 22.79 -8.68 10.62
CA PRO A 97 21.85 -8.73 11.73
C PRO A 97 21.36 -7.32 12.05
N GLY A 98 20.03 -7.15 12.10
CA GLY A 98 19.40 -5.90 12.53
C GLY A 98 19.54 -5.68 14.03
N TRP A 99 19.01 -4.55 14.52
CA TRP A 99 18.97 -4.24 15.95
C TRP A 99 18.33 -5.37 16.76
N PHE A 100 17.24 -5.98 16.27
CA PHE A 100 16.54 -7.08 16.94
C PHE A 100 17.44 -8.31 17.13
N GLN A 101 18.11 -8.78 16.08
CA GLN A 101 19.01 -9.94 16.19
C GLN A 101 20.22 -9.67 17.09
N GLN A 102 20.72 -8.42 17.11
CA GLN A 102 21.85 -8.03 17.96
C GLN A 102 21.47 -7.99 19.45
N ASN A 103 20.26 -7.50 19.79
CA ASN A 103 19.81 -7.35 21.17
C ASN A 103 19.06 -8.59 21.70
N HIS A 104 18.55 -9.43 20.80
CA HIS A 104 17.83 -10.65 21.12
C HIS A 104 18.41 -11.83 20.30
N PRO A 105 19.57 -12.38 20.70
CA PRO A 105 20.24 -13.46 19.97
C PRO A 105 19.52 -14.82 20.04
N ASP A 106 18.68 -15.03 21.06
CA ASP A 106 17.82 -16.21 21.21
C ASP A 106 16.36 -15.77 21.49
N PRO A 107 15.70 -15.15 20.50
CA PRO A 107 14.35 -14.66 20.69
C PRO A 107 13.36 -15.84 20.64
N PRO A 108 12.37 -15.90 21.54
CA PRO A 108 11.29 -16.89 21.43
C PRO A 108 10.40 -16.66 20.20
N LEU A 109 10.54 -15.49 19.56
CA LEU A 109 9.74 -15.01 18.45
C LEU A 109 10.47 -15.23 17.12
N SER A 110 10.04 -16.24 16.35
CA SER A 110 10.64 -16.53 15.03
C SER A 110 9.97 -15.78 13.88
N CYS A 111 8.68 -15.44 14.01
CA CYS A 111 7.90 -14.70 13.01
C CYS A 111 6.60 -14.18 13.63
N VAL A 112 6.18 -12.97 13.24
CA VAL A 112 4.88 -12.37 13.56
C VAL A 112 4.13 -12.09 12.27
N ALA A 113 2.92 -12.64 12.14
CA ALA A 113 1.99 -12.23 11.09
C ALA A 113 1.17 -11.04 11.58
N TYR A 114 1.34 -9.88 10.94
CA TYR A 114 0.65 -8.65 11.27
C TYR A 114 -0.46 -8.38 10.26
N PHE A 115 -1.71 -8.58 10.69
CA PHE A 115 -2.89 -8.39 9.86
C PHE A 115 -3.41 -6.97 10.00
N SER A 116 -3.63 -6.30 8.87
CA SER A 116 -4.31 -5.01 8.82
C SER A 116 -5.16 -4.93 7.57
N MET A 117 -6.26 -4.20 7.67
CA MET A 117 -7.08 -3.87 6.50
C MET A 117 -6.40 -2.84 5.61
N GLU A 118 -5.39 -2.11 6.09
CA GLU A 118 -4.74 -1.01 5.36
C GLU A 118 -3.26 -0.90 5.68
N PHE A 119 -2.45 -0.44 4.72
CA PHE A 119 -1.03 -0.13 4.93
C PHE A 119 -0.62 1.11 4.12
N MET A 120 -0.23 2.19 4.81
CA MET A 120 0.32 3.40 4.18
C MET A 120 1.85 3.31 4.11
N LEU A 121 2.34 2.71 3.03
CA LEU A 121 3.78 2.54 2.79
C LEU A 121 4.39 3.63 1.91
N GLY A 122 3.61 4.16 0.97
CA GLY A 122 3.99 5.23 0.06
C GLY A 122 2.94 5.42 -1.02
N GLU A 123 3.01 6.53 -1.75
CA GLU A 123 2.03 6.89 -2.78
C GLU A 123 1.99 5.91 -3.96
N ALA A 124 3.10 5.20 -4.21
CA ALA A 124 3.19 4.15 -5.24
C ALA A 124 2.30 2.93 -4.95
N LEU A 125 1.78 2.78 -3.72
CA LEU A 125 0.90 1.68 -3.32
C LEU A 125 -0.29 2.22 -2.49
N PRO A 126 -1.31 2.81 -3.15
CA PRO A 126 -2.43 3.46 -2.48
C PRO A 126 -3.50 2.44 -2.03
N ILE A 127 -3.18 1.67 -0.98
CA ILE A 127 -4.04 0.64 -0.37
C ILE A 127 -4.47 1.01 1.06
N TYR A 128 -4.65 2.30 1.32
CA TYR A 128 -4.97 2.88 2.62
C TYR A 128 -5.91 4.08 2.45
N SER A 129 -6.58 4.46 3.55
CA SER A 129 -7.57 5.53 3.64
C SER A 129 -7.38 6.49 4.81
N GLY A 130 -6.64 6.10 5.86
CA GLY A 130 -6.50 6.97 7.03
C GLY A 130 -5.53 6.49 8.09
N GLY A 131 -5.80 6.89 9.34
CA GLY A 131 -4.89 6.69 10.48
C GLY A 131 -4.50 5.25 10.77
N LEU A 132 -5.39 4.27 10.53
CA LEU A 132 -5.06 2.85 10.66
C LEU A 132 -3.95 2.45 9.69
N GLY A 133 -4.07 2.85 8.42
CA GLY A 133 -3.06 2.59 7.41
C GLY A 133 -1.71 3.23 7.75
N ASN A 134 -1.71 4.45 8.29
CA ASN A 134 -0.49 5.12 8.79
C ASN A 134 0.21 4.28 9.87
N VAL A 135 -0.51 3.91 10.92
CA VAL A 135 0.05 3.13 12.02
C VAL A 135 0.57 1.78 11.53
N ALA A 136 -0.20 1.07 10.70
CA ALA A 136 0.20 -0.22 10.18
C ALA A 136 1.42 -0.12 9.25
N GLY A 137 1.49 0.91 8.41
CA GLY A 137 2.61 1.20 7.54
C GLY A 137 3.88 1.50 8.33
N ASP A 138 3.80 2.39 9.30
CA ASP A 138 4.95 2.79 10.13
C ASP A 138 5.46 1.64 11.00
N GLN A 139 4.58 0.80 11.54
CA GLN A 139 4.99 -0.44 12.21
C GLN A 139 5.79 -1.35 11.29
N LEU A 140 5.38 -1.49 10.02
CA LEU A 140 6.08 -2.35 9.07
C LEU A 140 7.44 -1.76 8.62
N LYS A 141 7.51 -0.43 8.43
CA LYS A 141 8.77 0.29 8.17
C LYS A 141 9.74 0.13 9.34
N ALA A 142 9.27 0.36 10.56
CA ALA A 142 10.07 0.20 11.77
C ALA A 142 10.55 -1.26 11.95
N ALA A 143 9.68 -2.24 11.71
CA ALA A 143 10.05 -3.65 11.75
C ALA A 143 11.15 -3.97 10.72
N SER A 144 11.08 -3.42 9.51
CA SER A 144 12.14 -3.54 8.50
C SER A 144 13.47 -2.95 8.96
N ASP A 145 13.45 -1.73 9.49
CA ASP A 145 14.68 -1.03 9.89
C ASP A 145 15.35 -1.69 11.10
N LEU A 146 14.55 -2.12 12.09
CA LEU A 146 15.01 -2.81 13.29
C LEU A 146 15.33 -4.30 13.06
N GLY A 147 14.86 -4.88 11.96
CA GLY A 147 15.01 -6.31 11.67
C GLY A 147 14.10 -7.22 12.50
N VAL A 148 12.97 -6.70 13.00
CA VAL A 148 11.98 -7.52 13.72
C VAL A 148 11.32 -8.47 12.71
N PRO A 149 11.18 -9.77 13.01
CA PRO A 149 10.68 -10.76 12.04
C PRO A 149 9.15 -10.66 11.86
N VAL A 150 8.70 -9.58 11.22
CA VAL A 150 7.29 -9.31 10.93
C VAL A 150 6.98 -9.52 9.45
N VAL A 151 5.86 -10.16 9.17
CA VAL A 151 5.25 -10.27 7.84
C VAL A 151 3.90 -9.58 7.89
N GLY A 152 3.69 -8.59 7.02
CA GLY A 152 2.38 -7.95 6.87
C GLY A 152 1.44 -8.84 6.06
N VAL A 153 0.16 -8.87 6.41
CA VAL A 153 -0.90 -9.49 5.62
C VAL A 153 -2.07 -8.52 5.51
N GLY A 154 -2.45 -8.19 4.29
CA GLY A 154 -3.57 -7.30 3.98
C GLY A 154 -4.30 -7.72 2.71
N LEU A 155 -5.12 -6.82 2.19
CA LEU A 155 -5.89 -7.03 0.96
C LEU A 155 -5.38 -6.10 -0.15
N LEU A 156 -5.39 -6.58 -1.39
CA LEU A 156 -5.11 -5.75 -2.56
C LEU A 156 -6.43 -5.11 -3.03
N TYR A 157 -6.69 -3.88 -2.63
CA TYR A 157 -7.88 -3.16 -3.10
C TYR A 157 -7.69 -2.65 -4.52
N GLN A 158 -8.63 -3.00 -5.40
CA GLN A 158 -8.68 -2.51 -6.77
C GLN A 158 -8.95 -1.01 -6.86
N GLN A 159 -9.64 -0.46 -5.87
CA GLN A 159 -9.84 0.97 -5.70
C GLN A 159 -9.32 1.30 -4.31
N GLY A 160 -8.26 2.10 -4.27
CA GLY A 160 -7.74 2.67 -3.03
C GLY A 160 -8.70 3.68 -2.43
N TYR A 161 -8.20 4.51 -1.53
CA TYR A 161 -8.97 5.65 -1.06
C TYR A 161 -9.14 6.71 -2.15
N PHE A 162 -10.23 7.47 -2.06
CA PHE A 162 -10.52 8.49 -3.06
C PHE A 162 -9.46 9.58 -3.06
N ARG A 163 -9.15 10.08 -4.26
CA ARG A 163 -8.48 11.35 -4.45
C ARG A 163 -9.51 12.45 -4.37
N GLN A 164 -9.28 13.40 -3.46
CA GLN A 164 -10.10 14.59 -3.33
C GLN A 164 -9.79 15.56 -4.48
N LEU A 165 -10.83 15.96 -5.20
CA LEU A 165 -10.79 17.08 -6.13
C LEU A 165 -11.74 18.15 -5.64
N ILE A 166 -11.26 19.39 -5.58
CA ILE A 166 -12.10 20.56 -5.28
C ILE A 166 -12.39 21.26 -6.61
N ASN A 167 -13.67 21.33 -6.96
CA ASN A 167 -14.14 22.01 -8.15
C ASN A 167 -14.03 23.53 -8.02
N GLN A 168 -14.16 24.24 -9.14
CA GLN A 168 -14.14 25.71 -9.18
C GLN A 168 -15.25 26.36 -8.32
N ASP A 169 -16.33 25.64 -8.04
CA ASP A 169 -17.43 26.07 -7.17
C ASP A 169 -17.22 25.72 -5.68
N GLY A 170 -16.05 25.15 -5.33
CA GLY A 170 -15.73 24.70 -3.97
C GLY A 170 -16.36 23.36 -3.59
N SER A 171 -17.11 22.72 -4.49
CA SER A 171 -17.65 21.38 -4.23
C SER A 171 -16.56 20.32 -4.28
N GLN A 172 -16.63 19.34 -3.38
CA GLN A 172 -15.73 18.21 -3.36
C GLN A 172 -16.24 17.10 -4.28
N GLN A 173 -15.34 16.55 -5.10
CA GLN A 173 -15.51 15.28 -5.80
C GLN A 173 -14.52 14.25 -5.28
N ALA A 174 -15.00 13.03 -5.09
CA ALA A 174 -14.20 11.87 -4.73
C ALA A 174 -13.92 11.05 -6.00
N PHE A 175 -12.65 10.92 -6.37
CA PHE A 175 -12.22 10.09 -7.50
C PHE A 175 -11.53 8.83 -7.02
N TYR A 176 -11.98 7.65 -7.44
CA TYR A 176 -11.41 6.37 -7.04
C TYR A 176 -10.61 5.79 -8.21
N PRO A 177 -9.30 6.08 -8.33
CA PRO A 177 -8.50 5.49 -9.40
C PRO A 177 -8.45 3.97 -9.22
N TYR A 178 -8.59 3.27 -10.34
CA TYR A 178 -8.37 1.83 -10.36
C TYR A 178 -6.88 1.52 -10.25
N ASN A 179 -6.52 0.75 -9.22
CA ASN A 179 -5.22 0.18 -8.98
C ASN A 179 -5.01 -1.03 -9.89
N ASP A 180 -4.44 -0.82 -11.07
CA ASP A 180 -3.96 -1.92 -11.90
C ASP A 180 -2.73 -2.57 -11.23
N PRO A 181 -2.79 -3.86 -10.84
CA PRO A 181 -1.67 -4.56 -10.23
C PRO A 181 -0.37 -4.49 -11.05
N GLY A 182 -0.44 -4.30 -12.38
CA GLY A 182 0.74 -4.11 -13.22
C GLY A 182 1.43 -2.75 -13.08
N GLN A 183 0.73 -1.76 -12.55
CA GLN A 183 1.22 -0.40 -12.31
C GLN A 183 1.66 -0.19 -10.85
N LEU A 184 1.59 -1.22 -10.01
CA LEU A 184 1.99 -1.18 -8.61
C LEU A 184 3.35 -1.89 -8.42
N PRO A 185 4.16 -1.48 -7.42
CA PRO A 185 5.42 -2.14 -7.08
C PRO A 185 5.20 -3.46 -6.33
N ILE A 186 4.47 -4.39 -6.95
CA ILE A 186 4.10 -5.70 -6.40
C ILE A 186 4.49 -6.82 -7.37
N THR A 187 4.64 -8.02 -6.82
CA THR A 187 4.90 -9.22 -7.64
C THR A 187 3.99 -10.36 -7.19
N PRO A 188 3.58 -11.26 -8.10
CA PRO A 188 2.80 -12.43 -7.72
C PRO A 188 3.65 -13.35 -6.83
N VAL A 189 3.06 -13.83 -5.73
CA VAL A 189 3.70 -14.87 -4.92
C VAL A 189 3.66 -16.16 -5.71
N ARG A 190 4.80 -16.85 -5.80
CA ARG A 190 4.90 -18.15 -6.48
C ARG A 190 4.97 -19.29 -5.48
N ASP A 191 4.31 -20.39 -5.79
CA ASP A 191 4.41 -21.62 -5.02
C ASP A 191 5.69 -22.41 -5.37
N ALA A 192 5.80 -23.64 -4.85
CA ALA A 192 6.97 -24.49 -5.07
C ALA A 192 7.14 -24.94 -6.55
N ASP A 193 6.04 -24.95 -7.31
CA ASP A 193 6.01 -25.34 -8.72
C ASP A 193 6.24 -24.13 -9.65
N GLY A 194 6.29 -22.91 -9.09
CA GLY A 194 6.46 -21.66 -9.84
C GLY A 194 5.12 -21.07 -10.33
N GLU A 195 4.00 -21.71 -9.99
CA GLU A 195 2.67 -21.21 -10.29
C GLU A 195 2.29 -20.10 -9.32
N TRP A 196 1.32 -19.28 -9.70
CA TRP A 196 0.84 -18.22 -8.82
C TRP A 196 0.15 -18.85 -7.61
N LEU A 197 0.63 -18.51 -6.40
CA LEU A 197 0.05 -18.96 -5.15
C LEU A 197 -1.42 -18.56 -5.07
N ARG A 198 -2.28 -19.58 -5.10
CA ARG A 198 -3.73 -19.47 -5.01
C ARG A 198 -4.23 -20.46 -3.98
N PHE A 199 -5.14 -20.01 -3.13
CA PHE A 199 -5.76 -20.86 -2.13
C PHE A 199 -7.22 -20.52 -1.94
N LYS A 200 -7.99 -21.48 -1.44
CA LYS A 200 -9.43 -21.38 -1.28
C LYS A 200 -9.77 -21.21 0.19
N ILE A 201 -10.55 -20.20 0.52
CA ILE A 201 -11.13 -20.00 1.84
C ILE A 201 -12.61 -20.36 1.83
N ALA A 202 -13.07 -20.96 2.93
CA ALA A 202 -14.49 -21.25 3.14
C ALA A 202 -15.12 -20.11 3.94
N LEU A 203 -16.11 -19.45 3.35
CA LEU A 203 -16.97 -18.49 4.02
C LEU A 203 -18.35 -19.13 4.27
N PRO A 204 -19.19 -18.56 5.16
CA PRO A 204 -20.55 -19.06 5.34
C PRO A 204 -21.33 -19.05 4.01
N GLY A 205 -21.65 -20.25 3.50
CA GLY A 205 -22.48 -20.44 2.30
C GLY A 205 -21.73 -20.49 0.96
N TYR A 206 -20.46 -20.10 0.89
CA TYR A 206 -19.69 -20.15 -0.36
C TYR A 206 -18.18 -20.21 -0.11
N ASN A 207 -17.42 -20.50 -1.16
CA ASN A 207 -15.98 -20.46 -1.11
C ASN A 207 -15.44 -19.34 -1.99
N VAL A 208 -14.29 -18.81 -1.61
CA VAL A 208 -13.58 -17.76 -2.35
C VAL A 208 -12.15 -18.22 -2.61
N TRP A 209 -11.73 -18.11 -3.86
CA TRP A 209 -10.33 -18.22 -4.24
C TRP A 209 -9.63 -16.89 -3.99
N LEU A 210 -8.47 -16.93 -3.33
CA LEU A 210 -7.60 -15.80 -3.15
C LEU A 210 -6.28 -16.06 -3.87
N ARG A 211 -5.76 -15.01 -4.52
CA ARG A 211 -4.41 -14.97 -5.06
C ARG A 211 -3.55 -14.12 -4.13
N ALA A 212 -2.27 -14.44 -4.01
CA ALA A 212 -1.35 -13.68 -3.18
C ALA A 212 -0.39 -12.84 -4.04
N TRP A 213 -0.27 -11.57 -3.69
CA TRP A 213 0.76 -10.66 -4.16
C TRP A 213 1.73 -10.36 -3.02
N GLN A 214 2.97 -10.02 -3.34
CA GLN A 214 3.96 -9.55 -2.37
C GLN A 214 4.43 -8.14 -2.71
N VAL A 215 4.61 -7.35 -1.67
CA VAL A 215 5.27 -6.04 -1.65
C VAL A 215 6.57 -6.23 -0.88
N ARG A 216 7.70 -5.78 -1.46
CA ARG A 216 8.97 -5.73 -0.72
C ARG A 216 9.03 -4.44 0.09
N VAL A 217 9.22 -4.57 1.40
CA VAL A 217 9.26 -3.45 2.36
C VAL A 217 10.60 -3.48 3.08
N GLY A 218 11.67 -3.15 2.36
CA GLY A 218 13.03 -3.35 2.88
C GLY A 218 13.27 -4.81 3.28
N ARG A 219 13.50 -5.07 4.58
CA ARG A 219 13.74 -6.42 5.11
C ARG A 219 12.46 -7.25 5.23
N THR A 220 11.32 -6.61 5.39
CA THR A 220 10.04 -7.30 5.59
C THR A 220 9.31 -7.47 4.26
N VAL A 221 8.24 -8.27 4.31
CA VAL A 221 7.35 -8.51 3.18
C VAL A 221 5.92 -8.24 3.66
N LEU A 222 5.14 -7.60 2.80
CA LEU A 222 3.70 -7.50 2.94
C LEU A 222 3.04 -8.36 1.87
N TYR A 223 2.22 -9.31 2.29
CA TYR A 223 1.36 -10.08 1.39
C TYR A 223 0.00 -9.41 1.25
N LEU A 224 -0.43 -9.22 0.01
CA LEU A 224 -1.75 -8.68 -0.31
C LEU A 224 -2.59 -9.76 -0.97
N LEU A 225 -3.72 -10.08 -0.35
CA LEU A 225 -4.67 -11.08 -0.85
C LEU A 225 -5.66 -10.42 -1.79
N ASP A 226 -5.95 -11.09 -2.90
CA ASP A 226 -6.78 -10.58 -3.97
C ASP A 226 -7.86 -11.61 -4.33
N SER A 227 -9.13 -11.22 -4.19
CA SER A 227 -10.28 -12.07 -4.56
C SER A 227 -10.65 -11.94 -6.03
N ASN A 228 -10.09 -10.97 -6.76
CA ASN A 228 -10.28 -10.86 -8.19
C ASN A 228 -9.62 -12.04 -8.86
N ASP A 229 -10.30 -13.17 -8.96
CA ASP A 229 -9.84 -14.42 -9.55
C ASP A 229 -10.95 -14.95 -10.45
N ALA A 230 -10.60 -15.39 -11.67
CA ALA A 230 -11.58 -15.88 -12.63
C ALA A 230 -12.35 -17.13 -12.15
N ALA A 231 -11.83 -17.87 -11.17
CA ALA A 231 -12.52 -18.99 -10.53
C ALA A 231 -13.61 -18.56 -9.53
N ASN A 232 -13.66 -17.28 -9.16
CA ASN A 232 -14.70 -16.72 -8.33
C ASN A 232 -15.89 -16.24 -9.17
N PHE A 233 -17.10 -16.36 -8.62
CA PHE A 233 -18.26 -15.67 -9.17
C PHE A 233 -18.03 -14.15 -9.18
N PRO A 234 -18.60 -13.39 -10.13
CA PRO A 234 -18.38 -11.95 -10.25
C PRO A 234 -18.59 -11.16 -8.95
N ALA A 235 -19.62 -11.53 -8.16
CA ALA A 235 -19.88 -10.90 -6.86
C ALA A 235 -18.76 -11.12 -5.83
N HIS A 236 -18.03 -12.25 -5.91
CA HIS A 236 -16.93 -12.57 -5.01
C HIS A 236 -15.60 -12.00 -5.50
N GLN A 237 -15.46 -11.73 -6.80
CA GLN A 237 -14.28 -11.02 -7.33
C GLN A 237 -14.16 -9.63 -6.72
N GLY A 238 -15.30 -8.97 -6.50
CA GLY A 238 -15.38 -7.65 -5.89
C GLY A 238 -15.22 -7.61 -4.36
N ILE A 239 -14.90 -8.71 -3.67
CA ILE A 239 -14.65 -8.65 -2.21
C ILE A 239 -13.48 -7.71 -1.89
N THR A 240 -12.46 -7.68 -2.74
CA THR A 240 -11.33 -6.75 -2.67
C THR A 240 -11.46 -5.58 -3.65
N SER A 241 -12.67 -5.18 -4.04
CA SER A 241 -12.84 -4.04 -4.96
C SER A 241 -12.51 -2.71 -4.30
N GLU A 242 -13.07 -2.43 -3.12
CA GLU A 242 -13.00 -1.13 -2.46
C GLU A 242 -12.66 -1.30 -0.98
N LEU A 243 -11.78 -0.43 -0.49
CA LEU A 243 -11.52 -0.28 0.94
C LEU A 243 -12.69 0.47 1.60
N TYR A 244 -13.40 -0.20 2.51
CA TYR A 244 -14.62 0.31 3.15
C TYR A 244 -15.69 0.81 2.15
N GLY A 245 -15.86 0.07 1.04
CA GLY A 245 -16.85 0.38 0.02
C GLY A 245 -18.30 0.35 0.54
N GLY A 246 -19.19 0.96 -0.24
CA GLY A 246 -20.61 1.13 0.09
C GLY A 246 -20.97 2.58 0.43
N ALA A 247 -22.24 2.95 0.20
CA ALA A 247 -22.73 4.25 0.62
C ALA A 247 -22.78 4.30 2.16
N PRO A 248 -22.24 5.33 2.82
CA PRO A 248 -22.42 5.48 4.25
C PRO A 248 -23.91 5.63 4.55
N GLU A 249 -24.42 4.86 5.50
CA GLU A 249 -25.73 5.15 6.06
C GLU A 249 -25.64 6.47 6.83
N ARG A 250 -26.37 7.48 6.36
CA ARG A 250 -26.41 8.80 6.98
C ARG A 250 -27.71 8.93 7.74
N GLN A 251 -27.60 9.12 9.04
CA GLN A 251 -28.74 9.45 9.90
C GLN A 251 -28.57 10.88 10.40
N GLU A 252 -29.55 11.73 10.08
CA GLU A 252 -29.58 13.08 10.63
C GLU A 252 -29.76 13.00 12.15
N MET A 253 -28.89 13.72 12.87
CA MET A 253 -28.98 13.82 14.33
C MET A 253 -29.89 14.97 14.71
N GLN A 254 -30.79 14.72 15.65
CA GLN A 254 -31.68 15.74 16.19
C GLN A 254 -31.02 16.43 17.38
N LEU A 255 -31.19 17.75 17.46
CA LEU A 255 -30.85 18.52 18.65
C LEU A 255 -31.74 18.06 19.82
N ILE A 256 -31.14 17.51 20.86
CA ILE A 256 -31.86 17.03 22.05
C ILE A 256 -31.97 18.16 23.07
N ARG A 257 -30.87 18.83 23.39
CA ARG A 257 -30.83 19.93 24.38
C ARG A 257 -29.56 20.76 24.28
N GLU A 258 -29.58 21.94 24.89
CA GLU A 258 -28.38 22.73 25.16
C GLU A 258 -27.60 22.16 26.36
N LEU A 259 -26.27 22.28 26.31
CA LEU A 259 -25.38 21.93 27.42
C LEU A 259 -25.36 23.09 28.42
N VAL A 260 -25.89 22.84 29.62
CA VAL A 260 -25.90 23.82 30.70
C VAL A 260 -24.47 24.21 31.07
N GLY A 261 -24.15 25.50 30.97
CA GLY A 261 -22.84 26.06 31.33
C GLY A 261 -21.81 26.14 30.18
N ALA A 262 -22.15 25.67 28.97
CA ALA A 262 -21.31 25.85 27.80
C ALA A 262 -21.84 26.98 26.90
N VAL A 263 -20.97 27.87 26.43
CA VAL A 263 -21.32 28.83 25.38
C VAL A 263 -21.41 28.06 24.06
N CYS A 264 -22.60 28.04 23.45
CA CYS A 264 -22.89 27.30 22.20
C CYS A 264 -22.65 25.78 22.28
N GLY A 265 -22.87 25.16 23.44
CA GLY A 265 -22.81 23.70 23.59
C GLY A 265 -24.17 23.04 23.41
N TYR A 266 -24.23 21.98 22.61
CA TYR A 266 -25.47 21.27 22.29
C TYR A 266 -25.27 19.75 22.36
N VAL A 267 -26.32 19.02 22.74
CA VAL A 267 -26.38 17.55 22.69
C VAL A 267 -27.25 17.17 21.50
N TYR A 268 -26.69 16.35 20.61
CA TYR A 268 -27.39 15.76 19.47
C TYR A 268 -27.56 14.26 19.68
N GLY A 269 -28.58 13.65 19.08
CA GLY A 269 -28.73 12.20 19.05
C GLY A 269 -29.49 11.69 17.84
N ALA A 270 -29.30 10.41 17.55
CA ALA A 270 -29.90 9.70 16.44
C ALA A 270 -30.13 8.23 16.84
N ASN A 271 -31.12 7.59 16.24
CA ASN A 271 -31.33 6.15 16.34
C ASN A 271 -31.07 5.52 14.97
N VAL A 272 -30.24 4.49 14.93
CA VAL A 272 -29.96 3.72 13.71
C VAL A 272 -30.51 2.32 13.93
N SER A 273 -31.41 1.86 13.05
CA SER A 273 -31.92 0.50 13.05
C SER A 273 -31.05 -0.34 12.14
N ASP A 274 -30.41 -1.37 12.67
CA ASP A 274 -29.60 -2.27 11.84
C ASP A 274 -29.69 -3.73 12.30
N GLN A 275 -29.34 -4.64 11.38
CA GLN A 275 -29.33 -6.08 11.57
C GLN A 275 -28.03 -6.62 12.18
N ARG A 276 -26.99 -5.78 12.31
CA ARG A 276 -25.71 -6.18 12.92
C ARG A 276 -25.51 -5.55 14.30
N PRO A 277 -24.66 -6.15 15.15
CA PRO A 277 -24.30 -5.57 16.44
C PRO A 277 -23.65 -4.19 16.30
N ALA A 278 -23.88 -3.30 17.28
CA ALA A 278 -23.32 -1.95 17.28
C ALA A 278 -21.77 -1.90 17.21
N SER A 279 -21.08 -2.98 17.61
CA SER A 279 -19.62 -3.13 17.52
C SER A 279 -19.08 -3.18 16.08
N ASP A 280 -19.95 -3.47 15.11
CA ASP A 280 -19.55 -3.69 13.72
C ASP A 280 -19.56 -2.37 12.92
N TYR A 281 -19.91 -1.26 13.59
CA TYR A 281 -20.00 0.07 13.00
C TYR A 281 -18.90 0.97 13.51
N THR A 282 -18.33 1.75 12.59
CA THR A 282 -17.50 2.91 12.94
C THR A 282 -18.36 4.16 12.82
N VAL A 283 -18.66 4.81 13.95
CA VAL A 283 -19.42 6.06 13.94
C VAL A 283 -18.52 7.21 13.50
N ARG A 284 -18.96 8.00 12.52
CA ARG A 284 -18.33 9.27 12.13
C ARG A 284 -19.36 10.39 12.26
N LEU A 285 -18.97 11.50 12.90
CA LEU A 285 -19.78 12.71 13.00
C LEU A 285 -19.38 13.66 11.87
N ILE A 286 -20.36 14.11 11.10
CA ILE A 286 -20.15 15.08 10.01
C ILE A 286 -20.91 16.35 10.39
N PRO A 287 -20.23 17.47 10.68
CA PRO A 287 -20.92 18.73 10.92
C PRO A 287 -21.61 19.21 9.64
N TYR A 288 -22.82 19.74 9.78
CA TYR A 288 -23.64 20.25 8.68
C TYR A 288 -24.07 21.69 8.97
N HIS A 289 -23.94 22.56 7.98
CA HIS A 289 -24.51 23.91 7.99
C HIS A 289 -24.88 24.30 6.55
N ASP A 290 -26.06 24.88 6.35
CA ASP A 290 -26.52 25.31 5.02
C ASP A 290 -25.50 26.26 4.38
N GLY A 291 -25.14 25.99 3.11
CA GLY A 291 -24.15 26.78 2.37
C GLY A 291 -22.68 26.54 2.75
N VAL A 292 -22.40 25.59 3.66
CA VAL A 292 -21.04 25.20 4.05
C VAL A 292 -20.80 23.74 3.68
N SER A 293 -19.82 23.48 2.82
CA SER A 293 -19.34 22.14 2.54
C SER A 293 -18.16 21.83 3.46
N VAL A 294 -18.32 20.86 4.36
CA VAL A 294 -17.21 20.35 5.16
C VAL A 294 -16.53 19.24 4.36
N PRO A 295 -15.26 19.39 3.97
CA PRO A 295 -14.59 18.35 3.22
C PRO A 295 -14.47 17.08 4.06
N LEU A 296 -14.57 15.91 3.40
CA LEU A 296 -14.46 14.59 4.05
C LEU A 296 -13.16 14.45 4.86
N GLU A 297 -12.12 15.16 4.43
CA GLU A 297 -10.89 15.37 5.19
C GLU A 297 -10.61 16.86 5.29
N ALA A 298 -10.68 17.39 6.51
CA ALA A 298 -10.16 18.71 6.83
C ALA A 298 -8.90 18.51 7.71
N PRO A 299 -7.72 19.01 7.32
CA PRO A 299 -6.49 18.88 8.11
C PRO A 299 -6.56 19.61 9.47
N HIS A 300 -7.67 20.29 9.76
CA HIS A 300 -7.95 21.00 11.01
C HIS A 300 -8.79 20.18 12.01
N ILE A 301 -9.26 18.98 11.65
CA ILE A 301 -9.99 18.10 12.57
C ILE A 301 -8.97 17.35 13.42
N LEU A 302 -8.72 17.88 14.62
CA LEU A 302 -7.93 17.22 15.65
C LEU A 302 -8.82 16.22 16.39
N TRP A 303 -8.52 14.93 16.25
CA TRP A 303 -9.13 13.89 17.08
C TRP A 303 -8.43 13.88 18.44
N PRO A 304 -9.15 13.99 19.57
CA PRO A 304 -8.53 13.87 20.88
C PRO A 304 -7.97 12.45 21.04
N HIS A 305 -6.69 12.36 21.43
CA HIS A 305 -6.03 11.14 21.88
C HIS A 305 -6.53 10.72 23.27
#